data_AF-Q9FAU4-F1
#
_entry.id   AF-Q9FAU4-F1
#
_cell.length_a   1.000
_cell.length_b   1.000
_cell.length_c   1.000
_cell.angle_alpha   90.00
_cell.angle_beta   90.00
_cell.angle_gamma   90.00
#
_symmetry.space_group_name_H-M   'P 1'
#
loop_
_entity.id
_entity.type
_entity.pdbx_description
1 polymer ?
#
loop_
_entity_poly.entity_id
_entity_poly.type
_entity_poly.pdbx_seq_one_letter_code
_entity_poly.pdbx_strand_id
1 'polypeptide(L)'
;DKDTYQVSGGLHGVGVSCVNALSTLLRATVHREGKIFQQEYKQGDPQTEVEVIGESDKTGTVIHFVPDATIFTAIEYKYETISQRLRELSYLNKGIRLTMVDHRVKGEDGKALTEDFLSEGGLTEFVRYLDETRQSFLPEPIYVEGEKSGVPVQVAFTYNHSYSENVYSYVNNINTIEGGTHISGFRRALTRTLKSYADKEGMLEKAKVDVTGDDFREGLTAVISVKVAEPQFEGQTKTKLGNSEVMGVVDNATSEALSKFLEENPKQAKSIIQKVILAAQARHAARKAREMVQRKNVLSGSGLPGKLADCSEKDPGLCELYLVEGDSAGGSAKQGRDRNTQAILPLRGKILNVEKAQEYKIYDNEEIKNIITALGVTFGKDDDDKALNMEKLRYHKIIIMTDADVDGSHIRTLILTFFFRYMRDLIESGYVYIALPPFYLVKKGKKELYAWNDDDRDVAIKELAGNGKPESVHVQRY
;
A
#
# COMPACT_ATOMS: atom_id res chain seq x y z
N ASP A 1 -34.12 -7.27 -13.51
CA ASP A 1 -34.69 -6.04 -12.96
C ASP A 1 -34.08 -4.75 -13.52
N LYS A 2 -34.27 -4.49 -14.82
CA LYS A 2 -33.94 -3.17 -15.41
C LYS A 2 -34.99 -2.11 -15.06
N ASP A 3 -36.21 -2.53 -14.75
CA ASP A 3 -37.32 -1.62 -14.42
C ASP A 3 -37.29 -1.14 -12.95
N THR A 4 -36.52 -1.81 -12.08
CA THR A 4 -36.50 -1.53 -10.63
C THR A 4 -35.27 -0.73 -10.17
N TYR A 5 -34.09 -0.95 -10.78
CA TYR A 5 -32.84 -0.28 -10.40
C TYR A 5 -32.16 0.36 -11.61
N GLN A 6 -32.18 1.69 -11.66
CA GLN A 6 -31.55 2.46 -12.74
C GLN A 6 -30.01 2.38 -12.71
N VAL A 7 -29.42 2.34 -11.50
CA VAL A 7 -27.98 2.16 -11.28
C VAL A 7 -27.78 1.32 -10.01
N SER A 8 -27.06 0.20 -10.11
CA SER A 8 -26.70 -0.60 -8.94
C SER A 8 -25.33 -1.28 -9.13
N GLY A 9 -24.62 -1.53 -8.03
CA GLY A 9 -23.36 -2.31 -8.08
C GLY A 9 -23.60 -3.84 -8.16
N GLY A 10 -24.78 -4.30 -7.75
CA GLY A 10 -25.15 -5.71 -7.67
C GLY A 10 -25.89 -6.19 -8.91
N LEU A 11 -25.17 -6.60 -9.96
CA LEU A 11 -25.78 -7.03 -11.22
C LEU A 11 -26.18 -8.51 -11.28
N HIS A 12 -25.59 -9.38 -10.45
CA HIS A 12 -25.70 -10.83 -10.63
C HIS A 12 -26.78 -11.51 -9.77
N GLY A 13 -27.41 -10.79 -8.84
CA GLY A 13 -28.48 -11.33 -7.98
C GLY A 13 -28.06 -12.41 -6.96
N VAL A 14 -26.82 -12.92 -7.03
CA VAL A 14 -26.34 -14.03 -6.19
C VAL A 14 -25.71 -13.62 -4.85
N GLY A 15 -25.54 -12.32 -4.59
CA GLY A 15 -24.79 -11.86 -3.41
C GLY A 15 -25.41 -12.31 -2.09
N VAL A 16 -26.70 -11.99 -1.90
CA VAL A 16 -27.42 -12.34 -0.66
C VAL A 16 -27.65 -13.85 -0.53
N SER A 17 -27.80 -14.59 -1.64
CA SER A 17 -27.91 -16.05 -1.60
C SER A 17 -26.61 -16.72 -1.15
N CYS A 18 -25.44 -16.19 -1.53
CA CYS A 18 -24.17 -16.67 -0.99
C CYS A 18 -24.06 -16.42 0.51
N VAL A 19 -24.47 -15.24 1.00
CA VAL A 19 -24.52 -14.96 2.44
C VAL A 19 -25.42 -15.96 3.16
N ASN A 20 -26.59 -16.25 2.60
CA ASN A 20 -27.53 -17.22 3.14
C ASN A 20 -26.94 -18.63 3.22
N ALA A 21 -26.34 -19.10 2.12
CA ALA A 21 -25.74 -20.44 2.04
C ALA A 21 -24.56 -20.62 3.02
N LEU A 22 -23.81 -19.56 3.31
CA LEU A 22 -22.63 -19.57 4.18
C LEU A 22 -22.93 -19.22 5.64
N SER A 23 -24.21 -19.18 6.02
CA SER A 23 -24.66 -18.83 7.37
C SER A 23 -25.36 -19.98 8.06
N THR A 24 -25.10 -20.16 9.36
CA THR A 24 -25.86 -21.10 10.20
C THR A 24 -27.28 -20.63 10.46
N LEU A 25 -27.50 -19.31 10.44
CA LEU A 25 -28.80 -18.67 10.55
C LEU A 25 -28.79 -17.43 9.66
N LEU A 26 -29.85 -17.22 8.89
CA LEU A 26 -30.19 -15.93 8.29
C LEU A 26 -31.66 -15.64 8.57
N ARG A 27 -31.95 -14.43 9.07
CA ARG A 27 -33.31 -13.93 9.26
C ARG A 27 -33.48 -12.66 8.43
N ALA A 28 -34.49 -12.67 7.57
CA ALA A 28 -34.90 -11.50 6.80
C ALA A 28 -36.22 -10.97 7.35
N THR A 29 -36.26 -9.69 7.73
CA THR A 29 -37.45 -8.99 8.19
C THR A 29 -37.73 -7.81 7.26
N VAL A 30 -38.88 -7.81 6.61
CA VAL A 30 -39.26 -6.82 5.58
C VAL A 30 -40.49 -6.05 6.05
N HIS A 31 -40.36 -4.72 6.12
CA HIS A 31 -41.46 -3.80 6.40
C HIS A 31 -41.97 -3.24 5.07
N ARG A 32 -43.19 -3.61 4.69
CA ARG A 32 -43.81 -3.20 3.42
C ARG A 32 -45.33 -3.31 3.50
N GLU A 33 -46.06 -2.46 2.77
CA GLU A 33 -47.53 -2.57 2.63
C GLU A 33 -48.29 -2.63 3.98
N GLY A 34 -47.83 -1.86 4.97
CA GLY A 34 -48.46 -1.81 6.28
C GLY A 34 -48.13 -3.01 7.20
N LYS A 35 -47.27 -3.94 6.76
CA LYS A 35 -47.01 -5.22 7.43
C LYS A 35 -45.53 -5.48 7.66
N ILE A 36 -45.23 -6.32 8.65
CA ILE A 36 -43.91 -6.88 8.93
C ILE A 36 -43.92 -8.33 8.48
N PHE A 37 -43.14 -8.64 7.46
CA PHE A 37 -42.91 -9.99 6.96
C PHE A 37 -41.59 -10.53 7.53
N GLN A 38 -41.55 -11.80 7.90
CA GLN A 38 -40.32 -12.46 8.36
C GLN A 38 -40.17 -13.85 7.75
N GLN A 39 -38.93 -14.22 7.44
CA GLN A 39 -38.54 -15.58 7.10
C GLN A 39 -37.16 -15.91 7.66
N GLU A 40 -36.98 -17.14 8.14
CA GLU A 40 -35.70 -17.66 8.62
C GLU A 40 -35.16 -18.74 7.69
N TYR A 41 -33.83 -18.80 7.60
CA TYR A 41 -33.08 -19.74 6.80
C TYR A 41 -31.95 -20.36 7.62
N LYS A 42 -31.59 -21.60 7.30
CA LYS A 42 -30.46 -22.32 7.88
C LYS A 42 -29.63 -22.92 6.74
N GLN A 43 -28.38 -22.47 6.59
CA GLN A 43 -27.47 -22.92 5.54
C GLN A 43 -28.09 -22.83 4.12
N GLY A 44 -28.86 -21.77 3.86
CA GLY A 44 -29.56 -21.56 2.60
C GLY A 44 -31.02 -22.03 2.58
N ASP A 45 -31.40 -22.99 3.41
CA ASP A 45 -32.73 -23.60 3.37
C ASP A 45 -33.76 -22.80 4.17
N PRO A 46 -34.93 -22.44 3.58
CA PRO A 46 -36.00 -21.77 4.30
C PRO A 46 -36.60 -22.70 5.37
N GLN A 47 -36.75 -22.20 6.59
CA GLN A 47 -37.28 -22.97 7.72
C GLN A 47 -38.80 -22.88 7.83
N THR A 48 -39.37 -21.78 7.35
CA THR A 48 -40.81 -21.51 7.32
C THR A 48 -41.19 -20.83 6.00
N GLU A 49 -42.49 -20.77 5.70
CA GLU A 49 -42.99 -19.82 4.70
C GLU A 49 -42.82 -18.38 5.19
N VAL A 50 -43.05 -17.39 4.31
CA VAL A 50 -43.01 -15.98 4.70
C VAL A 50 -44.21 -15.69 5.60
N GLU A 51 -43.95 -15.30 6.84
CA GLU A 51 -44.98 -15.05 7.85
C GLU A 51 -45.19 -13.55 8.07
N VAL A 52 -46.44 -13.14 8.30
CA VAL A 52 -46.76 -11.79 8.79
C VAL A 52 -46.69 -11.80 10.30
N ILE A 53 -45.70 -11.11 10.87
CA ILE A 53 -45.44 -11.08 12.32
C ILE A 53 -45.99 -9.82 13.00
N GLY A 54 -46.53 -8.88 12.23
CA GLY A 54 -47.14 -7.66 12.77
C GLY A 54 -47.48 -6.63 11.71
N GLU A 55 -47.93 -5.46 12.17
CA GLU A 55 -48.20 -4.27 11.36
C GLU A 55 -47.03 -3.28 11.46
N SER A 56 -46.81 -2.46 10.42
CA SER A 56 -45.79 -1.41 10.43
C SER A 56 -46.20 -0.20 9.61
N ASP A 57 -45.89 0.98 10.14
CA ASP A 57 -46.00 2.29 9.49
C ASP A 57 -44.73 2.69 8.70
N LYS A 58 -43.69 1.84 8.72
CA LYS A 58 -42.40 2.08 8.08
C LYS A 58 -42.17 1.17 6.88
N THR A 59 -41.19 1.53 6.06
CA THR A 59 -40.69 0.69 4.98
C THR A 59 -39.19 0.44 5.15
N GLY A 60 -38.75 -0.79 4.93
CA GLY A 60 -37.33 -1.14 5.04
C GLY A 60 -37.10 -2.64 5.18
N THR A 61 -35.83 -3.03 5.21
CA THR A 61 -35.42 -4.43 5.33
C THR A 61 -34.33 -4.55 6.37
N VAL A 62 -34.46 -5.54 7.25
CA VAL A 62 -33.44 -5.92 8.23
C VAL A 62 -32.97 -7.32 7.89
N ILE A 63 -31.66 -7.48 7.72
CA ILE A 63 -31.02 -8.78 7.52
C ILE A 63 -30.13 -9.06 8.72
N HIS A 64 -30.39 -10.17 9.40
CA HIS A 64 -29.55 -10.68 10.47
C HIS A 64 -28.99 -12.03 10.02
N PHE A 65 -27.69 -12.27 10.22
CA PHE A 65 -27.10 -13.56 9.88
C PHE A 65 -25.95 -13.91 10.82
N VAL A 66 -25.66 -15.20 10.93
CA VAL A 66 -24.55 -15.75 11.73
C VAL A 66 -23.68 -16.61 10.82
N PRO A 67 -22.39 -16.25 10.60
CA PRO A 67 -21.51 -17.00 9.71
C PRO A 67 -21.30 -18.44 10.20
N ASP A 68 -21.15 -19.38 9.28
CA ASP A 68 -20.92 -20.79 9.61
C ASP A 68 -19.46 -21.08 10.00
N ALA A 69 -19.24 -21.38 11.29
CA ALA A 69 -17.94 -21.70 11.85
C ALA A 69 -17.34 -23.03 11.34
N THR A 70 -18.12 -23.87 10.64
CA THR A 70 -17.61 -25.06 9.96
C THR A 70 -16.96 -24.73 8.61
N ILE A 71 -17.29 -23.56 8.04
CA ILE A 71 -16.77 -23.09 6.75
C ILE A 71 -15.65 -22.06 6.96
N PHE A 72 -15.83 -21.11 7.86
CA PHE A 72 -14.88 -20.02 8.09
C PHE A 72 -13.89 -20.34 9.22
N THR A 73 -12.60 -20.09 8.98
CA THR A 73 -11.53 -20.25 9.99
C THR A 73 -11.54 -19.14 11.05
N ALA A 74 -12.14 -17.99 10.73
CA ALA A 74 -12.34 -16.88 11.65
C ALA A 74 -13.74 -16.30 11.42
N ILE A 75 -14.52 -16.17 12.49
CA ILE A 75 -15.90 -15.64 12.48
C ILE A 75 -16.03 -14.30 13.18
N GLU A 76 -14.92 -13.80 13.76
CA GLU A 76 -14.91 -12.52 14.44
C GLU A 76 -14.72 -11.38 13.43
N TYR A 77 -15.70 -10.49 13.39
CA TYR A 77 -15.64 -9.28 12.56
C TYR A 77 -14.72 -8.23 13.18
N LYS A 78 -13.83 -7.66 12.35
CA LYS A 78 -12.94 -6.57 12.73
C LYS A 78 -13.69 -5.24 12.64
N TYR A 79 -13.72 -4.48 13.74
CA TYR A 79 -14.43 -3.21 13.84
C TYR A 79 -13.91 -2.21 12.80
N GLU A 80 -12.59 -2.08 12.69
CA GLU A 80 -11.90 -1.10 11.85
C GLU A 80 -12.21 -1.32 10.37
N THR A 81 -12.31 -2.58 9.94
CA THR A 81 -12.63 -2.92 8.54
C THR A 81 -14.04 -2.47 8.17
N ILE A 82 -15.02 -2.68 9.06
CA ILE A 82 -16.41 -2.28 8.79
C ILE A 82 -16.57 -0.77 8.92
N SER A 83 -16.00 -0.16 9.97
CA SER A 83 -16.03 1.30 10.20
C SER A 83 -15.41 2.04 9.01
N GLN A 84 -14.25 1.61 8.52
CA GLN A 84 -13.64 2.20 7.33
C GLN A 84 -14.56 2.10 6.11
N ARG A 85 -15.17 0.92 5.87
CA ARG A 85 -16.06 0.73 4.72
C ARG A 85 -17.32 1.59 4.79
N LEU A 86 -17.92 1.73 5.97
CA LEU A 86 -19.08 2.61 6.18
C LEU A 86 -18.73 4.08 6.00
N ARG A 87 -17.54 4.50 6.45
CA ARG A 87 -17.02 5.85 6.23
C ARG A 87 -16.85 6.16 4.74
N GLU A 88 -16.26 5.23 3.98
CA GLU A 88 -16.16 5.40 2.52
C GLU A 88 -17.55 5.55 1.88
N LEU A 89 -18.51 4.70 2.27
CA LEU A 89 -19.87 4.74 1.73
C LEU A 89 -20.61 6.03 2.07
N SER A 90 -20.41 6.62 3.25
CA SER A 90 -21.04 7.90 3.59
C SER A 90 -20.54 9.03 2.69
N TYR A 91 -19.24 9.07 2.38
CA TYR A 91 -18.69 10.06 1.44
C TYR A 91 -19.17 9.87 0.00
N LEU A 92 -19.33 8.62 -0.44
CA LEU A 92 -19.81 8.31 -1.79
C LEU A 92 -21.31 8.63 -1.96
N ASN A 93 -22.06 8.69 -0.86
CA ASN A 93 -23.50 8.91 -0.86
C ASN A 93 -23.88 10.09 0.06
N LYS A 94 -23.72 11.31 -0.47
CA LYS A 94 -24.06 12.56 0.22
C LYS A 94 -25.46 12.47 0.86
N GLY A 95 -25.54 12.81 2.15
CA GLY A 95 -26.79 12.85 2.91
C GLY A 95 -27.31 11.50 3.42
N ILE A 96 -26.65 10.37 3.11
CA ILE A 96 -27.00 9.07 3.70
C ILE A 96 -26.29 8.93 5.05
N ARG A 97 -27.08 8.77 6.12
CA ARG A 97 -26.58 8.42 7.45
C ARG A 97 -26.42 6.90 7.55
N LEU A 98 -25.22 6.48 7.93
CA LEU A 98 -24.90 5.10 8.28
C LEU A 98 -24.50 5.07 9.75
N THR A 99 -24.99 4.09 10.50
CA THR A 99 -24.68 3.94 11.92
C THR A 99 -24.12 2.54 12.15
N MET A 100 -23.01 2.45 12.88
CA MET A 100 -22.43 1.19 13.31
C MET A 100 -22.50 1.09 14.82
N VAL A 101 -22.93 -0.08 15.32
CA VAL A 101 -23.01 -0.37 16.75
C VAL A 101 -22.29 -1.69 17.01
N ASP A 102 -21.26 -1.67 17.85
CA ASP A 102 -20.56 -2.87 18.31
C ASP A 102 -20.99 -3.22 19.73
N HIS A 103 -21.87 -4.22 19.84
CA HIS A 103 -22.39 -4.69 21.12
C HIS A 103 -21.37 -5.47 21.96
N ARG A 104 -20.20 -5.82 21.42
CA ARG A 104 -19.13 -6.54 22.15
C ARG A 104 -18.35 -5.60 23.07
N VAL A 105 -18.19 -4.34 22.66
CA VAL A 105 -17.44 -3.33 23.42
C VAL A 105 -18.42 -2.45 24.17
N LYS A 106 -18.21 -2.32 25.49
CA LYS A 106 -18.98 -1.40 26.33
C LYS A 106 -18.09 -0.25 26.77
N GLY A 107 -18.57 0.98 26.56
CA GLY A 107 -17.95 2.17 27.11
C GLY A 107 -18.05 2.22 28.64
N GLU A 108 -17.39 3.19 29.25
CA GLU A 108 -17.44 3.40 30.71
C GLU A 108 -18.87 3.66 31.22
N ASP A 109 -19.76 4.16 30.35
CA ASP A 109 -21.19 4.38 30.63
C ASP A 109 -22.07 3.13 30.41
N GLY A 110 -21.46 1.98 30.09
CA GLY A 110 -22.13 0.71 29.84
C GLY A 110 -22.81 0.60 28.48
N LYS A 111 -22.74 1.62 27.61
CA LYS A 111 -23.33 1.59 26.27
C LYS A 111 -22.41 0.90 25.26
N ALA A 112 -23.02 0.31 24.24
CA ALA A 112 -22.29 -0.25 23.11
C ALA A 112 -21.56 0.86 22.36
N LEU A 113 -20.34 0.56 21.90
CA LEU A 113 -19.59 1.47 21.04
C LEU A 113 -20.41 1.77 19.78
N THR A 114 -20.76 3.04 19.58
CA THR A 114 -21.61 3.50 18.48
C THR A 114 -20.90 4.60 17.71
N GLU A 115 -20.88 4.48 16.38
CA GLU A 115 -20.28 5.45 15.49
C GLU A 115 -21.26 5.81 14.36
N ASP A 116 -21.45 7.11 14.13
CA ASP A 116 -22.30 7.65 13.07
C ASP A 116 -21.43 8.19 11.93
N PHE A 117 -21.79 7.84 10.70
CA PHE A 117 -21.17 8.32 9.47
C PHE A 117 -22.20 9.09 8.65
N LEU A 118 -21.95 10.38 8.46
CA LEU A 118 -22.75 11.27 7.62
C LEU A 118 -21.80 12.23 6.92
N SER A 119 -21.94 12.37 5.60
CA SER A 119 -21.19 13.34 4.81
C SER A 119 -22.14 14.23 4.03
N GLU A 120 -21.91 15.54 4.12
CA GLU A 120 -22.67 16.55 3.36
C GLU A 120 -21.87 17.01 2.13
N GLY A 121 -20.54 17.14 2.25
CA GLY A 121 -19.63 17.50 1.17
C GLY A 121 -19.27 16.36 0.21
N GLY A 122 -19.47 15.10 0.62
CA GLY A 122 -19.21 13.90 -0.18
C GLY A 122 -17.72 13.72 -0.53
N LEU A 123 -17.39 13.61 -1.82
CA LEU A 123 -16.02 13.31 -2.27
C LEU A 123 -14.99 14.35 -1.84
N THR A 124 -15.36 15.62 -1.66
CA THR A 124 -14.43 16.65 -1.20
C THR A 124 -14.00 16.41 0.25
N GLU A 125 -14.93 16.03 1.13
CA GLU A 125 -14.62 15.60 2.50
C GLU A 125 -13.79 14.31 2.48
N PHE A 126 -14.08 13.39 1.56
CA PHE A 126 -13.30 12.16 1.44
C PHE A 126 -11.84 12.43 1.09
N VAL A 127 -11.57 13.30 0.12
CA VAL A 127 -10.19 13.68 -0.23
C VAL A 127 -9.50 14.34 0.96
N ARG A 128 -10.18 15.23 1.71
CA ARG A 128 -9.59 15.83 2.92
C ARG A 128 -9.24 14.78 3.97
N TYR A 129 -10.14 13.83 4.21
CA TYR A 129 -9.90 12.73 5.13
C TYR A 129 -8.70 11.88 4.69
N LEU A 130 -8.61 11.53 3.41
CA LEU A 130 -7.50 10.75 2.87
C LEU A 130 -6.16 11.51 2.89
N ASP A 131 -6.20 12.84 2.84
CA ASP A 131 -5.03 13.72 2.80
C ASP A 131 -4.71 14.40 4.13
N GLU A 132 -5.39 14.04 5.23
CA GLU A 132 -5.29 14.71 6.53
C GLU A 132 -3.86 14.77 7.09
N THR A 133 -3.04 13.76 6.78
CA THR A 133 -1.65 13.65 7.24
C THR A 133 -0.66 14.33 6.30
N ARG A 134 -1.11 14.85 5.15
CA ARG A 134 -0.27 15.46 4.12
C ARG A 134 -0.51 16.96 4.04
N GLN A 135 0.55 17.70 3.78
CA GLN A 135 0.43 19.14 3.58
C GLN A 135 -0.08 19.41 2.15
N SER A 136 -1.32 19.89 2.04
CA SER A 136 -1.97 20.24 0.78
C SER A 136 -1.44 21.56 0.21
N PHE A 137 -1.32 21.64 -1.12
CA PHE A 137 -1.06 22.89 -1.85
C PHE A 137 -2.32 23.75 -2.00
N LEU A 138 -3.48 23.11 -1.95
CA LEU A 138 -4.77 23.75 -2.17
C LEU A 138 -5.51 23.91 -0.85
N PRO A 139 -6.19 25.04 -0.62
CA PRO A 139 -7.04 25.20 0.56
C PRO A 139 -8.22 24.23 0.53
N GLU A 140 -8.70 23.91 -0.68
CA GLU A 140 -9.89 23.11 -0.94
C GLU A 140 -9.62 22.14 -2.10
N PRO A 141 -10.07 20.87 -2.01
CA PRO A 141 -10.00 19.95 -3.14
C PRO A 141 -10.77 20.48 -4.35
N ILE A 142 -10.22 20.26 -5.54
CA ILE A 142 -10.90 20.53 -6.80
C ILE A 142 -12.02 19.52 -6.96
N TYR A 143 -13.23 19.99 -7.18
CA TYR A 143 -14.41 19.16 -7.40
C TYR A 143 -14.89 19.24 -8.84
N VAL A 144 -15.17 18.08 -9.42
CA VAL A 144 -15.69 17.89 -10.76
C VAL A 144 -17.00 17.13 -10.63
N GLU A 145 -18.03 17.66 -11.27
CA GLU A 145 -19.31 16.99 -11.43
C GLU A 145 -19.78 17.17 -12.86
N GLY A 146 -20.24 16.08 -13.48
CA GLY A 146 -20.72 16.10 -14.84
C GLY A 146 -21.51 14.86 -15.18
N GLU A 147 -22.33 14.94 -16.22
CA GLU A 147 -23.09 13.83 -16.75
C GLU A 147 -23.05 13.88 -18.27
N LYS A 148 -22.70 12.75 -18.90
CA LYS A 148 -22.78 12.60 -20.35
C LYS A 148 -23.24 11.19 -20.67
N SER A 149 -24.15 11.06 -21.64
CA SER A 149 -24.70 9.77 -22.06
C SER A 149 -25.31 8.96 -20.90
N GLY A 150 -25.92 9.62 -19.91
CA GLY A 150 -26.53 8.96 -18.75
C GLY A 150 -25.53 8.35 -17.76
N VAL A 151 -24.25 8.75 -17.81
CA VAL A 151 -23.21 8.34 -16.86
C VAL A 151 -22.84 9.54 -15.98
N PRO A 152 -23.38 9.64 -14.76
CA PRO A 152 -22.94 10.62 -13.78
C PRO A 152 -21.51 10.34 -13.34
N VAL A 153 -20.70 11.39 -13.31
CA VAL A 153 -19.29 11.38 -12.89
C VAL A 153 -19.10 12.42 -11.81
N GLN A 154 -18.46 12.01 -10.72
CA GLN A 154 -17.98 12.90 -9.68
C GLN A 154 -16.50 12.60 -9.42
N VAL A 155 -15.66 13.63 -9.41
CA VAL A 155 -14.24 13.53 -9.05
C VAL A 155 -13.91 14.60 -8.05
N ALA A 156 -13.18 14.26 -6.99
CA ALA A 156 -12.53 15.23 -6.14
C ALA A 156 -11.03 14.93 -6.08
N PHE A 157 -10.18 15.95 -6.10
CA PHE A 157 -8.74 15.74 -5.97
C PHE A 157 -8.00 16.96 -5.42
N THR A 158 -6.84 16.71 -4.82
CA THR A 158 -5.91 17.74 -4.37
C THR A 158 -4.47 17.34 -4.69
N TYR A 159 -3.57 18.32 -4.65
CA TYR A 159 -2.14 18.10 -4.67
C TYR A 159 -1.55 18.36 -3.28
N ASN A 160 -0.57 17.56 -2.90
CA ASN A 160 0.19 17.70 -1.67
C ASN A 160 1.69 17.59 -1.90
N HIS A 161 2.47 17.94 -0.88
CA HIS A 161 3.93 17.97 -0.95
C HIS A 161 4.60 16.58 -1.03
N SER A 162 3.84 15.48 -0.99
CA SER A 162 4.42 14.13 -1.10
C SER A 162 4.86 13.79 -2.53
N TYR A 163 5.42 12.59 -2.67
CA TYR A 163 5.91 12.06 -3.95
C TYR A 163 5.05 10.91 -4.49
N SER A 164 4.03 10.47 -3.75
CA SER A 164 3.18 9.36 -4.16
C SER A 164 1.86 9.83 -4.75
N GLU A 165 1.37 9.06 -5.74
CA GLU A 165 0.00 9.16 -6.23
C GLU A 165 -0.91 8.30 -5.33
N ASN A 166 -2.02 8.87 -4.87
CA ASN A 166 -3.04 8.19 -4.08
C ASN A 166 -4.40 8.35 -4.77
N VAL A 167 -4.76 7.41 -5.64
CA VAL A 167 -6.03 7.45 -6.38
C VAL A 167 -6.96 6.33 -5.90
N TYR A 168 -8.15 6.73 -5.47
CA TYR A 168 -9.24 5.84 -5.09
C TYR A 168 -10.34 5.96 -6.14
N SER A 169 -10.91 4.84 -6.55
CA SER A 169 -11.86 4.83 -7.67
C SER A 169 -13.03 3.91 -7.40
N TYR A 170 -14.21 4.35 -7.79
CA TYR A 170 -15.46 3.68 -7.49
C TYR A 170 -16.39 3.66 -8.70
N VAL A 171 -17.02 2.51 -8.91
CA VAL A 171 -18.10 2.32 -9.88
C VAL A 171 -19.31 1.81 -9.13
N ASN A 172 -20.40 2.56 -9.10
CA ASN A 172 -21.61 2.19 -8.36
C ASN A 172 -21.32 1.80 -6.89
N ASN A 173 -20.49 2.61 -6.20
CA ASN A 173 -20.01 2.40 -4.82
C ASN A 173 -19.08 1.19 -4.60
N ILE A 174 -18.67 0.48 -5.65
CA ILE A 174 -17.70 -0.61 -5.59
C ILE A 174 -16.30 -0.07 -5.86
N ASN A 175 -15.35 -0.35 -4.98
CA ASN A 175 -13.97 0.09 -5.15
C ASN A 175 -13.28 -0.73 -6.26
N THR A 176 -12.79 -0.04 -7.29
CA THR A 176 -12.03 -0.64 -8.39
C THR A 176 -10.53 -0.53 -8.12
N ILE A 177 -10.01 -1.47 -7.32
CA ILE A 177 -8.60 -1.48 -6.84
C ILE A 177 -7.56 -1.63 -7.96
N GLU A 178 -7.93 -2.28 -9.08
CA GLU A 178 -7.07 -2.42 -10.27
C GLU A 178 -7.34 -1.32 -11.30
N GLY A 179 -8.25 -0.40 -10.98
CA GLY A 179 -8.57 0.77 -11.78
C GLY A 179 -9.54 0.50 -12.91
N GLY A 180 -9.24 0.97 -14.12
CA GLY A 180 -10.10 0.81 -15.29
C GLY A 180 -10.21 2.06 -16.14
N THR A 181 -11.16 2.03 -17.06
CA THR A 181 -11.35 3.06 -18.09
C THR A 181 -11.62 4.46 -17.53
N HIS A 182 -12.35 4.57 -16.40
CA HIS A 182 -12.60 5.82 -15.69
C HIS A 182 -11.32 6.47 -15.14
N ILE A 183 -10.41 5.69 -14.54
CA ILE A 183 -9.11 6.22 -14.08
C ILE A 183 -8.28 6.68 -15.29
N SER A 184 -8.22 5.87 -16.35
CA SER A 184 -7.48 6.23 -17.56
C SER A 184 -7.98 7.55 -18.17
N GLY A 185 -9.30 7.76 -18.19
CA GLY A 185 -9.92 9.01 -18.64
C GLY A 185 -9.52 10.20 -17.77
N PHE A 186 -9.60 10.06 -16.44
CA PHE A 186 -9.16 11.08 -15.50
C PHE A 186 -7.68 11.45 -15.67
N ARG A 187 -6.79 10.44 -15.71
CA ARG A 187 -5.33 10.66 -15.86
C ARG A 187 -5.00 11.35 -17.18
N ARG A 188 -5.65 10.95 -18.27
CA ARG A 188 -5.47 11.58 -19.59
C ARG A 188 -5.89 13.05 -19.57
N ALA A 189 -7.06 13.35 -19.03
CA ALA A 189 -7.56 14.71 -18.92
C ALA A 189 -6.66 15.58 -18.05
N LEU A 190 -6.25 15.08 -16.88
CA LEU A 190 -5.35 15.76 -15.96
C LEU A 190 -4.04 16.17 -16.66
N THR A 191 -3.35 15.20 -17.28
CA THR A 191 -2.08 15.44 -17.99
C THR A 191 -2.27 16.43 -19.15
N ARG A 192 -3.28 16.23 -20.00
CA ARG A 192 -3.50 17.09 -21.17
C ARG A 192 -3.84 18.53 -20.78
N THR A 193 -4.76 18.71 -19.82
CA THR A 193 -5.23 20.03 -19.40
C THR A 193 -4.13 20.81 -18.68
N LEU A 194 -3.42 20.20 -17.73
CA LEU A 194 -2.31 20.87 -17.04
C LEU A 194 -1.15 21.19 -17.97
N LYS A 195 -0.80 20.28 -18.90
CA LYS A 195 0.23 20.54 -19.91
C LYS A 195 -0.13 21.71 -20.81
N SER A 196 -1.35 21.71 -21.36
CA SER A 196 -1.82 22.81 -22.22
C SER A 196 -1.81 24.16 -21.51
N TYR A 197 -2.15 24.19 -20.22
CA TYR A 197 -2.05 25.41 -19.42
C TYR A 197 -0.60 25.86 -19.21
N ALA A 198 0.30 24.92 -18.87
CA ALA A 198 1.72 25.21 -18.65
C ALA A 198 2.44 25.70 -19.91
N ASP A 199 2.08 25.15 -21.08
CA ASP A 199 2.59 25.56 -22.40
C ASP A 199 2.11 26.98 -22.74
N LYS A 200 0.81 27.28 -22.55
CA LYS A 200 0.23 28.62 -22.78
C LYS A 200 0.90 29.71 -21.93
N GLU A 201 1.27 29.38 -20.69
CA GLU A 201 1.97 30.29 -19.77
C GLU A 201 3.51 30.33 -19.98
N GLY A 202 4.04 29.52 -20.91
CA GLY A 202 5.48 29.43 -21.20
C GLY A 202 6.32 28.92 -20.02
N MET A 203 5.74 28.14 -19.12
CA MET A 203 6.42 27.67 -17.89
C MET A 203 7.37 26.50 -18.16
N LEU A 204 7.01 25.61 -19.09
CA LEU A 204 7.83 24.42 -19.42
C LEU A 204 9.10 24.79 -20.19
N GLU A 205 9.00 25.71 -21.16
CA GLU A 205 10.15 26.19 -21.94
C GLU A 205 11.23 26.81 -21.04
N LYS A 206 10.82 27.60 -20.04
CA LYS A 206 11.73 28.21 -19.05
C LYS A 206 12.46 27.17 -18.22
N ALA A 207 11.78 26.07 -17.90
CA ALA A 207 12.35 25.00 -17.09
C ALA A 207 13.35 24.11 -17.86
N LYS A 208 13.29 24.10 -19.20
CA LYS A 208 14.13 23.24 -20.08
C LYS A 208 14.10 21.76 -19.70
N VAL A 209 12.95 21.28 -19.27
CA VAL A 209 12.77 19.92 -18.76
C VAL A 209 11.59 19.30 -19.48
N ASP A 210 11.79 18.10 -20.02
CA ASP A 210 10.72 17.31 -20.61
C ASP A 210 9.88 16.66 -19.52
N VAL A 211 8.55 16.77 -19.63
CA VAL A 211 7.56 16.38 -18.62
C VAL A 211 6.71 15.22 -19.14
N THR A 212 6.57 14.17 -18.34
CA THR A 212 5.77 12.98 -18.66
C THR A 212 4.48 12.95 -17.84
N GLY A 213 3.56 12.04 -18.18
CA GLY A 213 2.29 11.88 -17.45
C GLY A 213 2.47 11.57 -15.96
N ASP A 214 3.52 10.84 -15.57
CA ASP A 214 3.83 10.53 -14.17
C ASP A 214 4.12 11.79 -13.35
N ASP A 215 4.82 12.76 -13.94
CA ASP A 215 5.18 14.00 -13.24
C ASP A 215 3.92 14.81 -12.85
N PHE A 216 2.85 14.72 -13.65
CA PHE A 216 1.56 15.34 -13.33
C PHE A 216 0.80 14.63 -12.20
N ARG A 217 1.14 13.38 -11.89
CA ARG A 217 0.47 12.57 -10.86
C ARG A 217 1.21 12.59 -9.52
N GLU A 218 2.43 13.08 -9.48
CA GLU A 218 3.24 13.12 -8.26
C GLU A 218 2.59 14.01 -7.19
N GLY A 219 2.32 13.41 -6.01
CA GLY A 219 1.69 14.12 -4.90
C GLY A 219 0.18 14.35 -5.09
N LEU A 220 -0.46 13.64 -6.00
CA LEU A 220 -1.91 13.72 -6.23
C LEU A 220 -2.66 12.80 -5.25
N THR A 221 -3.69 13.31 -4.58
CA THR A 221 -4.71 12.50 -3.90
C THR A 221 -6.05 12.74 -4.59
N ALA A 222 -6.68 11.68 -5.11
CA ALA A 222 -7.94 11.79 -5.86
C ALA A 222 -8.93 10.69 -5.49
N VAL A 223 -10.22 11.03 -5.54
CA VAL A 223 -11.35 10.10 -5.46
C VAL A 223 -12.20 10.27 -6.71
N ILE A 224 -12.42 9.18 -7.44
CA ILE A 224 -13.20 9.14 -8.68
C ILE A 224 -14.42 8.24 -8.44
N SER A 225 -15.62 8.74 -8.64
CA SER A 225 -16.86 7.98 -8.53
C SER A 225 -17.68 8.11 -9.80
N VAL A 226 -18.01 6.97 -10.42
CA VAL A 226 -18.86 6.94 -11.62
C VAL A 226 -20.08 6.06 -11.38
N LYS A 227 -21.21 6.47 -11.95
CA LYS A 227 -22.46 5.72 -11.93
C LYS A 227 -22.75 5.19 -13.32
N VAL A 228 -22.65 3.88 -13.50
CA VAL A 228 -22.79 3.20 -14.79
C VAL A 228 -23.98 2.27 -14.71
N ALA A 229 -24.90 2.33 -15.67
CA ALA A 229 -26.08 1.47 -15.68
C ALA A 229 -25.72 -0.01 -15.90
N GLU A 230 -24.82 -0.29 -16.85
CA GLU A 230 -24.34 -1.65 -17.17
C GLU A 230 -22.80 -1.73 -17.06
N PRO A 231 -22.24 -1.75 -15.84
CA PRO A 231 -20.81 -1.85 -15.67
C PRO A 231 -20.30 -3.24 -16.07
N GLN A 232 -19.32 -3.25 -16.97
CA GLN A 232 -18.58 -4.41 -17.42
C GLN A 232 -17.23 -4.41 -16.68
N PHE A 233 -17.02 -5.41 -15.82
CA PHE A 233 -15.77 -5.59 -15.09
C PHE A 233 -14.92 -6.68 -15.71
N GLU A 234 -13.59 -6.52 -15.65
CA GLU A 234 -12.66 -7.61 -15.92
C GLU A 234 -12.70 -8.59 -14.75
N GLY A 235 -13.36 -9.74 -14.93
CA GLY A 235 -13.48 -10.79 -13.92
C GLY A 235 -14.55 -10.54 -12.85
N GLN A 236 -14.76 -11.56 -12.00
CA GLN A 236 -15.84 -11.59 -11.01
C GLN A 236 -15.61 -10.71 -9.79
N THR A 237 -14.35 -10.42 -9.46
CA THR A 237 -13.95 -9.62 -8.29
C THR A 237 -14.25 -8.13 -8.44
N LYS A 238 -14.73 -7.69 -9.63
CA LYS A 238 -15.13 -6.30 -9.94
C LYS A 238 -14.05 -5.27 -9.64
N THR A 239 -12.79 -5.66 -9.87
CA THR A 239 -11.60 -4.87 -9.51
C THR A 239 -11.24 -3.85 -10.57
N LYS A 240 -11.62 -4.09 -11.84
CA LYS A 240 -11.28 -3.23 -12.98
C LYS A 240 -12.45 -3.01 -13.94
N LEU A 241 -12.72 -1.74 -14.26
CA LEU A 241 -13.78 -1.35 -15.20
C LEU A 241 -13.32 -1.43 -16.67
N GLY A 242 -14.13 -2.05 -17.52
CA GLY A 242 -13.87 -2.26 -18.96
C GLY A 242 -14.71 -1.41 -19.92
N ASN A 243 -15.71 -0.67 -19.46
CA ASN A 243 -16.57 0.19 -20.32
C ASN A 243 -15.75 1.31 -20.99
N SER A 244 -15.46 1.17 -22.28
CA SER A 244 -14.61 2.11 -23.04
C SER A 244 -15.18 3.53 -23.13
N GLU A 245 -16.51 3.64 -23.19
CA GLU A 245 -17.26 4.89 -23.27
C GLU A 245 -17.08 5.76 -22.01
N VAL A 246 -16.93 5.13 -20.84
CA VAL A 246 -16.75 5.83 -19.55
C VAL A 246 -15.46 6.65 -19.55
N MET A 247 -14.41 6.18 -20.22
CA MET A 247 -13.15 6.93 -20.35
C MET A 247 -13.38 8.33 -20.96
N GLY A 248 -14.17 8.41 -22.03
CA GLY A 248 -14.46 9.67 -22.71
C GLY A 248 -15.38 10.58 -21.90
N VAL A 249 -16.28 10.01 -21.10
CA VAL A 249 -17.15 10.80 -20.20
C VAL A 249 -16.32 11.45 -19.10
N VAL A 250 -15.47 10.68 -18.41
CA VAL A 250 -14.61 11.20 -17.33
C VAL A 250 -13.59 12.20 -17.87
N ASP A 251 -12.98 11.92 -19.03
CA ASP A 251 -11.99 12.80 -19.66
C ASP A 251 -12.59 14.20 -19.93
N ASN A 252 -13.78 14.26 -20.54
CA ASN A 252 -14.45 15.53 -20.85
C ASN A 252 -14.81 16.31 -19.57
N ALA A 253 -15.50 15.66 -18.62
CA ALA A 253 -15.93 16.31 -17.38
C ALA A 253 -14.73 16.87 -16.59
N THR A 254 -13.65 16.09 -16.50
CA THR A 254 -12.42 16.51 -15.82
C THR A 254 -11.73 17.65 -16.56
N SER A 255 -11.57 17.56 -17.89
CA SER A 255 -10.92 18.61 -18.67
C SER A 255 -11.67 19.94 -18.59
N GLU A 256 -13.01 19.94 -18.70
CA GLU A 256 -13.83 21.15 -18.63
C GLU A 256 -13.72 21.84 -17.26
N ALA A 257 -13.94 21.07 -16.18
CA ALA A 257 -13.90 21.60 -14.81
C ALA A 257 -12.48 22.06 -14.41
N LEU A 258 -11.46 21.29 -14.78
CA LEU A 258 -10.07 21.64 -14.47
C LEU A 258 -9.61 22.86 -15.27
N SER A 259 -9.94 22.96 -16.56
CA SER A 259 -9.64 24.17 -17.35
C SER A 259 -10.24 25.41 -16.72
N LYS A 260 -11.52 25.35 -16.34
CA LYS A 260 -12.20 26.45 -15.63
C LYS A 260 -11.49 26.79 -14.31
N PHE A 261 -11.16 25.79 -13.50
CA PHE A 261 -10.45 26.00 -12.23
C PHE A 261 -9.10 26.71 -12.43
N LEU A 262 -8.31 26.30 -13.42
CA LEU A 262 -6.99 26.87 -13.67
C LEU A 262 -7.08 28.34 -14.11
N GLU A 263 -8.08 28.70 -14.91
CA GLU A 263 -8.33 30.08 -15.34
C GLU A 263 -8.82 30.96 -14.18
N GLU A 264 -9.70 30.44 -13.32
CA GLU A 264 -10.24 31.17 -12.17
C GLU A 264 -9.23 31.29 -11.02
N ASN A 265 -8.28 30.36 -10.91
CA ASN A 265 -7.33 30.23 -9.79
C ASN A 265 -5.86 30.25 -10.25
N PRO A 266 -5.37 31.34 -10.87
CA PRO A 266 -4.06 31.38 -11.50
C PRO A 266 -2.89 31.20 -10.52
N LYS A 267 -3.05 31.57 -9.24
CA LYS A 267 -2.02 31.37 -8.21
C LYS A 267 -1.84 29.88 -7.90
N GLN A 268 -2.94 29.19 -7.65
CA GLN A 268 -2.99 27.76 -7.36
C GLN A 268 -2.52 26.95 -8.59
N ALA A 269 -2.97 27.34 -9.78
CA ALA A 269 -2.51 26.75 -11.04
C ALA A 269 -0.98 26.80 -11.17
N LYS A 270 -0.37 27.98 -10.91
CA LYS A 270 1.09 28.12 -10.95
C LYS A 270 1.80 27.23 -9.92
N SER A 271 1.26 27.11 -8.70
CA SER A 271 1.82 26.22 -7.67
C SER A 271 1.77 24.75 -8.09
N ILE A 272 0.66 24.29 -8.67
CA ILE A 272 0.54 22.92 -9.20
C ILE A 272 1.58 22.70 -10.30
N ILE A 273 1.67 23.58 -11.30
CA ILE A 273 2.64 23.42 -12.40
C ILE A 273 4.09 23.47 -11.91
N GLN A 274 4.41 24.30 -10.91
CA GLN A 274 5.75 24.31 -10.29
C GLN A 274 6.08 22.97 -9.64
N LYS A 275 5.13 22.35 -8.93
CA LYS A 275 5.32 21.00 -8.36
C LYS A 275 5.59 19.97 -9.45
N VAL A 276 4.85 20.02 -10.57
CA VAL A 276 5.09 19.14 -11.73
C VAL A 276 6.49 19.34 -12.32
N ILE A 277 6.93 20.59 -12.47
CA ILE A 277 8.29 20.90 -12.96
C ILE A 277 9.36 20.34 -12.01
N LEU A 278 9.16 20.47 -10.69
CA LEU A 278 10.07 19.91 -9.70
C LEU A 278 10.11 18.38 -9.74
N ALA A 279 8.96 17.71 -9.92
CA ALA A 279 8.87 16.27 -10.12
C ALA A 279 9.66 15.84 -11.37
N ALA A 280 9.45 16.52 -12.49
CA ALA A 280 10.18 16.24 -13.73
C ALA A 280 11.70 16.46 -13.58
N GLN A 281 12.12 17.54 -12.93
CA GLN A 281 13.53 17.79 -12.62
C GLN A 281 14.13 16.69 -11.74
N ALA A 282 13.40 16.25 -10.70
CA ALA A 282 13.82 15.17 -9.83
C ALA A 282 13.95 13.84 -10.59
N ARG A 283 13.02 13.53 -11.50
CA ARG A 283 13.09 12.34 -12.38
C ARG A 283 14.31 12.38 -13.30
N HIS A 284 14.58 13.51 -13.96
CA HIS A 284 15.77 13.64 -14.82
C HIS A 284 17.06 13.54 -14.00
N ALA A 285 17.10 14.12 -12.79
CA ALA A 285 18.22 13.97 -11.86
C ALA A 285 18.39 12.51 -11.43
N ALA A 286 17.30 11.80 -11.13
CA ALA A 286 17.32 10.39 -10.76
C ALA A 286 17.81 9.50 -11.92
N ARG A 287 17.37 9.75 -13.15
CA ARG A 287 17.85 9.05 -14.34
C ARG A 287 19.36 9.26 -14.53
N LYS A 288 19.84 10.51 -14.44
CA LYS A 288 21.28 10.81 -14.51
C LYS A 288 22.07 10.13 -13.38
N ALA A 289 21.54 10.11 -12.16
CA ALA A 289 22.15 9.45 -11.03
C ALA A 289 22.23 7.93 -11.24
N ARG A 290 21.15 7.29 -11.70
CA ARG A 290 21.13 5.86 -12.10
C ARG A 290 22.16 5.55 -13.17
N GLU A 291 22.19 6.34 -14.25
CA GLU A 291 23.16 6.17 -15.32
C GLU A 291 24.61 6.30 -14.81
N MET A 292 24.89 7.25 -13.91
CA MET A 292 26.21 7.41 -13.31
C MET A 292 26.62 6.21 -12.47
N VAL A 293 25.70 5.64 -11.68
CA VAL A 293 25.95 4.41 -10.90
C VAL A 293 26.26 3.25 -11.85
N GLN A 294 25.50 3.10 -12.94
CA GLN A 294 25.72 2.03 -13.92
C GLN A 294 27.01 2.23 -14.74
N ARG A 295 27.37 3.45 -15.13
CA ARG A 295 28.59 3.74 -15.92
C ARG A 295 29.87 3.48 -15.12
N LYS A 296 29.88 3.72 -13.80
CA LYS A 296 31.02 3.34 -12.94
C LYS A 296 31.32 1.84 -13.02
N ASN A 297 30.29 1.00 -13.14
CA ASN A 297 30.45 -0.46 -13.27
C ASN A 297 31.05 -0.91 -14.60
N VAL A 298 30.87 -0.13 -15.69
CA VAL A 298 31.32 -0.53 -17.04
C VAL A 298 32.76 -0.10 -17.34
N LEU A 299 33.17 1.09 -16.89
CA LEU A 299 34.50 1.64 -17.20
C LEU A 299 35.62 1.16 -16.26
N SER A 300 35.27 0.64 -15.09
CA SER A 300 36.24 0.05 -14.15
C SER A 300 36.07 -1.47 -14.13
N GLY A 301 36.91 -2.19 -14.87
CA GLY A 301 36.86 -3.65 -15.07
C GLY A 301 36.94 -4.54 -13.81
N SER A 302 36.83 -3.97 -12.60
CA SER A 302 36.59 -4.67 -11.32
C SER A 302 36.05 -3.70 -10.25
N GLY A 303 35.11 -2.81 -10.59
CA GLY A 303 34.65 -1.66 -9.79
C GLY A 303 33.79 -1.96 -8.55
N LEU A 304 34.13 -2.97 -7.75
CA LEU A 304 33.44 -3.26 -6.50
C LEU A 304 33.61 -2.11 -5.49
N PRO A 305 32.65 -1.90 -4.56
CA PRO A 305 32.79 -0.89 -3.51
C PRO A 305 34.08 -1.12 -2.73
N GLY A 306 34.86 -0.06 -2.46
CA GLY A 306 36.15 -0.20 -1.76
C GLY A 306 36.05 -0.80 -0.34
N LYS A 307 34.85 -0.77 0.25
CA LYS A 307 34.55 -1.39 1.56
C LYS A 307 34.14 -2.87 1.46
N LEU A 308 33.78 -3.35 0.27
CA LEU A 308 33.35 -4.73 0.08
C LEU A 308 34.53 -5.68 0.25
N ALA A 309 34.43 -6.59 1.20
CA ALA A 309 35.28 -7.77 1.22
C ALA A 309 34.58 -8.85 0.38
N ASP A 310 35.04 -9.11 -0.83
CA ASP A 310 34.40 -10.09 -1.73
C ASP A 310 34.74 -11.54 -1.35
N CYS A 311 34.00 -12.50 -1.91
CA CYS A 311 34.28 -13.93 -1.85
C CYS A 311 35.04 -14.41 -3.11
N SER A 312 35.72 -15.56 -3.04
CA SER A 312 36.46 -16.10 -4.20
C SER A 312 35.57 -16.85 -5.19
N GLU A 313 34.50 -17.49 -4.72
CA GLU A 313 33.50 -18.17 -5.56
C GLU A 313 32.79 -17.15 -6.45
N LYS A 314 32.37 -17.62 -7.65
CA LYS A 314 31.71 -16.82 -8.67
C LYS A 314 30.32 -17.33 -9.03
N ASP A 315 29.95 -18.56 -8.65
CA ASP A 315 28.57 -19.05 -8.79
C ASP A 315 27.64 -18.29 -7.81
N PRO A 316 26.72 -17.44 -8.30
CA PRO A 316 25.81 -16.68 -7.44
C PRO A 316 24.94 -17.55 -6.53
N GLY A 317 24.64 -18.80 -6.94
CA GLY A 317 23.86 -19.75 -6.16
C GLY A 317 24.56 -20.24 -4.89
N LEU A 318 25.90 -20.18 -4.86
CA LEU A 318 26.72 -20.56 -3.72
C LEU A 318 27.19 -19.35 -2.89
N CYS A 319 27.14 -18.15 -3.47
CA CYS A 319 27.65 -16.94 -2.84
C CYS A 319 26.64 -16.26 -1.91
N GLU A 320 27.15 -15.75 -0.79
CA GLU A 320 26.40 -15.06 0.25
C GLU A 320 26.96 -13.64 0.45
N LEU A 321 26.09 -12.64 0.56
CA LEU A 321 26.47 -11.27 0.90
C LEU A 321 25.89 -10.88 2.26
N TYR A 322 26.76 -10.57 3.21
CA TYR A 322 26.38 -10.06 4.52
C TYR A 322 26.43 -8.53 4.53
N LEU A 323 25.29 -7.90 4.77
CA LEU A 323 25.17 -6.47 5.05
C LEU A 323 25.30 -6.26 6.56
N VAL A 324 26.37 -5.62 7.00
CA VAL A 324 26.75 -5.57 8.42
C VAL A 324 26.70 -4.14 8.95
N GLU A 325 26.22 -3.97 10.18
CA GLU A 325 26.17 -2.68 10.86
C GLU A 325 27.56 -2.22 11.33
N GLY A 326 28.12 -1.20 10.66
CA GLY A 326 29.37 -0.55 11.03
C GLY A 326 30.64 -1.33 10.68
N ASP A 327 31.77 -0.63 10.74
CA ASP A 327 33.08 -1.22 10.44
C ASP A 327 33.56 -2.19 11.54
N SER A 328 33.06 -2.05 12.78
CA SER A 328 33.44 -2.92 13.89
C SER A 328 32.90 -4.34 13.70
N ALA A 329 31.59 -4.49 13.56
CA ALA A 329 30.99 -5.79 13.25
C ALA A 329 31.45 -6.29 11.86
N GLY A 330 31.66 -5.39 10.89
CA GLY A 330 32.26 -5.73 9.60
C GLY A 330 33.66 -6.36 9.72
N GLY A 331 34.49 -5.88 10.66
CA GLY A 331 35.81 -6.44 10.95
C GLY A 331 35.73 -7.85 11.51
N SER A 332 34.86 -8.08 12.51
CA SER A 332 34.61 -9.39 13.10
C SER A 332 34.05 -10.38 12.08
N ALA A 333 33.05 -9.96 11.30
CA ALA A 333 32.45 -10.78 10.24
C ALA A 333 33.48 -11.14 9.17
N LYS A 334 34.35 -10.20 8.76
CA LYS A 334 35.42 -10.47 7.80
C LYS A 334 36.42 -11.51 8.28
N GLN A 335 36.71 -11.55 9.58
CA GLN A 335 37.63 -12.52 10.18
C GLN A 335 36.99 -13.90 10.37
N GLY A 336 35.69 -13.94 10.72
CA GLY A 336 34.97 -15.18 11.00
C GLY A 336 34.36 -15.89 9.80
N ARG A 337 34.31 -15.25 8.63
CA ARG A 337 33.65 -15.79 7.43
C ARG A 337 34.41 -16.92 6.75
N ASP A 338 33.70 -17.74 6.00
CA ASP A 338 34.29 -18.50 4.91
C ASP A 338 34.55 -17.58 3.70
N ARG A 339 35.81 -17.22 3.48
CA ARG A 339 36.20 -16.35 2.35
C ARG A 339 35.87 -16.95 0.98
N ASN A 340 35.60 -18.25 0.90
CA ASN A 340 35.26 -18.89 -0.37
C ASN A 340 33.90 -18.43 -0.87
N THR A 341 32.87 -18.45 -0.01
CA THR A 341 31.48 -18.20 -0.40
C THR A 341 30.88 -16.93 0.18
N GLN A 342 31.48 -16.35 1.23
CA GLN A 342 30.84 -15.26 1.98
C GLN A 342 31.54 -13.91 1.74
N ALA A 343 30.78 -12.94 1.24
CA ALA A 343 31.15 -11.54 1.07
C ALA A 343 30.61 -10.68 2.22
N ILE A 344 31.34 -9.65 2.63
CA ILE A 344 30.95 -8.74 3.72
C ILE A 344 30.95 -7.31 3.21
N LEU A 345 29.81 -6.62 3.36
CA LEU A 345 29.65 -5.20 3.09
C LEU A 345 29.27 -4.45 4.38
N PRO A 346 30.21 -3.74 5.02
CA PRO A 346 29.90 -2.92 6.19
C PRO A 346 29.19 -1.62 5.76
N LEU A 347 28.10 -1.29 6.47
CA LEU A 347 27.27 -0.11 6.27
C LEU A 347 27.55 0.92 7.36
N ARG A 348 27.71 2.19 7.00
CA ARG A 348 27.99 3.25 7.99
C ARG A 348 26.77 4.11 8.28
N GLY A 349 26.46 4.25 9.56
CA GLY A 349 25.36 5.09 10.05
C GLY A 349 23.99 4.53 9.66
N LYS A 350 22.95 5.34 9.89
CA LYS A 350 21.58 4.99 9.50
C LYS A 350 21.41 5.16 8.00
N ILE A 351 20.91 4.13 7.32
CA ILE A 351 20.61 4.19 5.89
C ILE A 351 19.53 5.24 5.63
N LEU A 352 19.61 5.91 4.47
CA LEU A 352 18.62 6.89 4.06
C LEU A 352 17.23 6.24 3.99
N ASN A 353 16.25 6.84 4.65
CA ASN A 353 14.87 6.39 4.54
C ASN A 353 14.32 6.71 3.14
N VAL A 354 14.27 5.67 2.30
CA VAL A 354 13.88 5.79 0.90
C VAL A 354 12.40 6.12 0.71
N GLU A 355 11.55 5.82 1.69
CA GLU A 355 10.11 6.14 1.64
C GLU A 355 9.86 7.65 1.67
N LYS A 356 10.75 8.39 2.35
CA LYS A 356 10.64 9.84 2.54
C LYS A 356 11.60 10.64 1.65
N ALA A 357 12.46 9.97 0.91
CA ALA A 357 13.49 10.61 0.09
C ALA A 357 13.08 10.69 -1.37
N GLN A 358 13.55 11.74 -2.05
CA GLN A 358 13.44 11.84 -3.51
C GLN A 358 14.37 10.82 -4.17
N GLU A 359 13.93 10.26 -5.29
CA GLU A 359 14.62 9.19 -6.01
C GLU A 359 16.09 9.53 -6.35
N TYR A 360 16.39 10.77 -6.74
CA TYR A 360 17.77 11.18 -7.03
C TYR A 360 18.68 11.15 -5.79
N LYS A 361 18.16 11.46 -4.59
CA LYS A 361 18.93 11.41 -3.34
C LYS A 361 19.24 9.97 -2.92
N ILE A 362 18.36 9.05 -3.30
CA ILE A 362 18.51 7.62 -3.04
C ILE A 362 19.67 7.09 -3.89
N TYR A 363 19.66 7.38 -5.19
CA TYR A 363 20.76 6.99 -6.08
C TYR A 363 22.06 7.76 -5.82
N ASP A 364 22.00 8.94 -5.19
CA ASP A 364 23.20 9.68 -4.80
C ASP A 364 23.76 9.25 -3.44
N ASN A 365 23.01 8.48 -2.64
CA ASN A 365 23.47 7.98 -1.35
C ASN A 365 24.55 6.90 -1.51
N GLU A 366 25.71 7.12 -0.88
CA GLU A 366 26.87 6.24 -1.03
C GLU A 366 26.62 4.81 -0.51
N GLU A 367 25.90 4.63 0.60
CA GLU A 367 25.64 3.28 1.13
C GLU A 367 24.68 2.50 0.19
N ILE A 368 23.68 3.18 -0.37
CA ILE A 368 22.79 2.59 -1.38
C ILE A 368 23.54 2.26 -2.68
N LYS A 369 24.39 3.17 -3.17
CA LYS A 369 25.27 2.90 -4.32
C LYS A 369 26.16 1.69 -4.11
N ASN A 370 26.71 1.54 -2.90
CA ASN A 370 27.56 0.42 -2.54
C ASN A 370 26.78 -0.90 -2.55
N ILE A 371 25.55 -0.92 -2.01
CA ILE A 371 24.69 -2.11 -2.06
C ILE A 371 24.38 -2.50 -3.50
N ILE A 372 23.91 -1.56 -4.34
CA ILE A 372 23.60 -1.82 -5.76
C ILE A 372 24.82 -2.38 -6.49
N THR A 373 25.97 -1.72 -6.34
CA THR A 373 27.23 -2.11 -6.97
C THR A 373 27.72 -3.48 -6.48
N ALA A 374 27.62 -3.77 -5.18
CA ALA A 374 28.01 -5.05 -4.62
C ALA A 374 27.15 -6.19 -5.21
N LEU A 375 25.83 -6.02 -5.25
CA LEU A 375 24.90 -7.01 -5.79
C LEU A 375 25.09 -7.26 -7.28
N GLY A 376 25.62 -6.28 -8.03
CA GLY A 376 25.81 -6.38 -9.48
C GLY A 376 24.52 -6.19 -10.28
N VAL A 377 23.44 -5.79 -9.63
CA VAL A 377 22.15 -5.51 -10.28
C VAL A 377 22.17 -4.16 -11.00
N THR A 378 21.36 -4.04 -12.03
CA THR A 378 21.12 -2.78 -12.74
C THR A 378 19.62 -2.47 -12.79
N PHE A 379 19.27 -1.26 -13.21
CA PHE A 379 17.87 -0.83 -13.40
C PHE A 379 17.66 -0.54 -14.89
N GLY A 380 16.48 -0.84 -15.41
CA GLY A 380 16.18 -0.73 -16.84
C GLY A 380 16.13 -2.10 -17.49
N LYS A 381 14.93 -2.69 -17.57
CA LYS A 381 14.65 -3.96 -18.24
C LYS A 381 13.29 -3.88 -18.92
N ASP A 382 13.13 -4.54 -20.06
CA ASP A 382 11.83 -4.71 -20.74
C ASP A 382 11.07 -3.38 -21.01
N ASP A 383 11.80 -2.36 -21.48
CA ASP A 383 11.31 -0.98 -21.72
C ASP A 383 10.81 -0.22 -20.47
N ASP A 384 11.01 -0.76 -19.27
CA ASP A 384 10.81 -0.06 -17.99
C ASP A 384 12.15 0.33 -17.37
N ASP A 385 12.45 1.64 -17.41
CA ASP A 385 13.64 2.24 -16.81
C ASP A 385 13.81 1.90 -15.31
N LYS A 386 12.72 1.57 -14.61
CA LYS A 386 12.72 1.26 -13.16
C LYS A 386 12.82 -0.23 -12.86
N ALA A 387 12.55 -1.11 -13.82
CA ALA A 387 12.57 -2.55 -13.60
C ALA A 387 13.97 -3.03 -13.19
N LEU A 388 14.02 -3.94 -12.22
CA LEU A 388 15.28 -4.51 -11.75
C LEU A 388 15.80 -5.54 -12.76
N ASN A 389 17.05 -5.38 -13.18
CA ASN A 389 17.76 -6.40 -13.95
C ASN A 389 18.69 -7.20 -13.03
N MET A 390 18.37 -8.48 -12.86
CA MET A 390 19.10 -9.45 -12.03
C MET A 390 20.04 -10.36 -12.83
N GLU A 391 20.21 -10.18 -14.15
CA GLU A 391 21.07 -11.04 -14.99
C GLU A 391 22.52 -11.11 -14.51
N LYS A 392 23.00 -10.04 -13.87
CA LYS A 392 24.35 -9.93 -13.30
C LYS A 392 24.36 -10.00 -11.77
N LEU A 393 23.27 -10.49 -11.16
CA LEU A 393 23.19 -10.68 -9.71
C LEU A 393 24.32 -11.62 -9.24
N ARG A 394 25.07 -11.17 -8.24
CA ARG A 394 26.29 -11.85 -7.78
C ARG A 394 26.07 -12.77 -6.57
N TYR A 395 24.95 -12.61 -5.86
CA TYR A 395 24.67 -13.33 -4.62
C TYR A 395 23.18 -13.69 -4.58
N HIS A 396 22.86 -14.98 -4.51
CA HIS A 396 21.48 -15.45 -4.31
C HIS A 396 21.08 -15.49 -2.82
N LYS A 397 22.02 -15.22 -1.92
CA LYS A 397 21.73 -15.02 -0.49
C LYS A 397 22.26 -13.69 -0.03
N ILE A 398 21.35 -12.79 0.33
CA ILE A 398 21.62 -11.46 0.84
C ILE A 398 21.16 -11.43 2.29
N ILE A 399 22.11 -11.39 3.22
CA ILE A 399 21.88 -11.59 4.65
C ILE A 399 22.06 -10.26 5.37
N ILE A 400 20.99 -9.75 5.97
CA ILE A 400 21.01 -8.54 6.80
C ILE A 400 21.42 -8.96 8.22
N MET A 401 22.61 -8.52 8.65
CA MET A 401 23.18 -8.84 9.95
C MET A 401 23.41 -7.56 10.75
N THR A 402 22.41 -7.21 11.55
CA THR A 402 22.37 -6.03 12.43
C THR A 402 22.32 -6.46 13.90
N ASP A 403 22.67 -5.57 14.80
CA ASP A 403 22.64 -5.86 16.24
C ASP A 403 21.21 -6.05 16.75
N ALA A 404 21.08 -6.79 17.86
CA ALA A 404 19.79 -7.15 18.47
C ALA A 404 19.25 -6.03 19.39
N ASP A 405 19.48 -4.77 19.02
CA ASP A 405 19.03 -3.59 19.73
C ASP A 405 18.01 -2.76 18.91
N VAL A 406 17.65 -1.59 19.44
CA VAL A 406 16.69 -0.68 18.83
C VAL A 406 17.24 -0.07 17.54
N ASP A 407 18.55 0.22 17.49
CA ASP A 407 19.19 0.85 16.33
C ASP A 407 19.39 -0.16 15.19
N GLY A 408 19.80 -1.39 15.48
CA GLY A 408 19.87 -2.49 14.52
C GLY A 408 18.49 -2.85 13.97
N SER A 409 17.45 -2.86 14.81
CA SER A 409 16.06 -3.04 14.35
C SER A 409 15.61 -1.93 13.40
N HIS A 410 16.03 -0.68 13.64
CA HIS A 410 15.74 0.44 12.77
C HIS A 410 16.50 0.34 11.43
N ILE A 411 17.80 0.01 11.45
CA ILE A 411 18.60 -0.19 10.23
C ILE A 411 18.02 -1.33 9.39
N ARG A 412 17.67 -2.46 10.01
CA ARG A 412 16.99 -3.57 9.36
C ARG A 412 15.72 -3.13 8.65
N THR A 413 14.90 -2.32 9.31
CA THR A 413 13.66 -1.77 8.72
C THR A 413 13.95 -0.89 7.50
N LEU A 414 14.98 -0.03 7.57
CA LEU A 414 15.37 0.84 6.46
C LEU A 414 15.88 0.05 5.24
N ILE A 415 16.70 -0.99 5.48
CA ILE A 415 17.20 -1.88 4.42
C ILE A 415 16.05 -2.66 3.79
N LEU A 416 15.15 -3.23 4.60
CA LEU A 416 13.98 -3.96 4.10
C LEU A 416 13.06 -3.05 3.29
N THR A 417 12.87 -1.80 3.73
CA THR A 417 12.10 -0.80 2.98
C THR A 417 12.75 -0.51 1.63
N PHE A 418 14.08 -0.41 1.58
CA PHE A 418 14.81 -0.24 0.32
C PHE A 418 14.63 -1.43 -0.63
N PHE A 419 14.84 -2.66 -0.15
CA PHE A 419 14.61 -3.86 -0.97
C PHE A 419 13.15 -3.95 -1.44
N PHE A 420 12.19 -3.68 -0.56
CA PHE A 420 10.77 -3.73 -0.91
C PHE A 420 10.37 -2.70 -1.98
N ARG A 421 10.93 -1.49 -1.92
CA ARG A 421 10.58 -0.40 -2.85
C ARG A 421 11.31 -0.47 -4.18
N TYR A 422 12.58 -0.91 -4.20
CA TYR A 422 13.43 -0.81 -5.39
C TYR A 422 13.91 -2.16 -5.93
N MET A 423 13.84 -3.23 -5.16
CA MET A 423 14.36 -4.55 -5.55
C MET A 423 13.45 -5.67 -5.09
N ARG A 424 12.14 -5.48 -5.25
CA ARG A 424 11.10 -6.39 -4.77
C ARG A 424 11.30 -7.82 -5.29
N ASP A 425 11.76 -7.96 -6.52
CA ASP A 425 12.04 -9.25 -7.17
C ASP A 425 13.06 -10.10 -6.39
N LEU A 426 14.00 -9.48 -5.65
CA LEU A 426 14.93 -10.21 -4.78
C LEU A 426 14.21 -10.84 -3.58
N ILE A 427 13.19 -10.16 -3.04
CA ILE A 427 12.37 -10.67 -1.95
C ILE A 427 11.47 -11.80 -2.47
N GLU A 428 10.83 -11.60 -3.61
CA GLU A 428 9.92 -12.58 -4.21
C GLU A 428 10.66 -13.85 -4.69
N SER A 429 11.92 -13.70 -5.11
CA SER A 429 12.81 -14.83 -5.44
C SER A 429 13.36 -15.54 -4.19
N GLY A 430 13.09 -15.03 -2.98
CA GLY A 430 13.53 -15.61 -1.73
C GLY A 430 15.02 -15.40 -1.42
N TYR A 431 15.66 -14.37 -1.98
CA TYR A 431 17.10 -14.12 -1.83
C TYR A 431 17.48 -13.24 -0.64
N VAL A 432 16.51 -12.60 0.02
CA VAL A 432 16.75 -11.70 1.17
C VAL A 432 16.48 -12.43 2.49
N TYR A 433 17.48 -12.43 3.38
CA TYR A 433 17.48 -13.12 4.66
C TYR A 433 17.84 -12.16 5.80
N ILE A 434 17.43 -12.51 7.01
CA ILE A 434 17.80 -11.79 8.24
C ILE A 434 18.60 -12.76 9.10
N ALA A 435 19.80 -12.34 9.53
CA ALA A 435 20.57 -13.12 10.50
C ALA A 435 19.91 -13.04 11.88
N LEU A 436 19.86 -14.17 12.57
CA LEU A 436 19.36 -14.29 13.94
C LEU A 436 20.53 -14.67 14.86
N PRO A 437 21.32 -13.69 15.33
CA PRO A 437 22.36 -13.97 16.32
C PRO A 437 21.72 -14.44 17.64
N PRO A 438 22.45 -15.22 18.46
CA PRO A 438 21.97 -15.60 19.79
C PRO A 438 21.88 -14.37 20.70
N PHE A 439 20.85 -14.33 21.54
CA PHE A 439 20.65 -13.24 22.51
C PHE A 439 21.47 -13.44 23.78
N TYR A 440 21.73 -14.70 24.14
CA TYR A 440 22.39 -15.06 25.39
C TYR A 440 23.51 -16.07 25.16
N LEU A 441 24.57 -15.92 25.95
CA LEU A 441 25.56 -16.96 26.22
C LEU A 441 25.39 -17.41 27.68
N VAL A 442 25.03 -18.67 27.88
CA VAL A 442 24.86 -19.31 29.18
C VAL A 442 26.08 -20.19 29.45
N LYS A 443 26.79 -19.93 30.55
CA LYS A 443 28.09 -20.54 30.84
C LYS A 443 28.18 -21.07 32.26
N LYS A 444 28.73 -22.29 32.41
CA LYS A 444 29.12 -22.85 33.71
C LYS A 444 30.46 -23.59 33.58
N GLY A 445 31.50 -23.01 34.19
CA GLY A 445 32.87 -23.51 34.03
C GLY A 445 33.33 -23.44 32.58
N LYS A 446 33.58 -24.61 31.96
CA LYS A 446 34.00 -24.73 30.56
C LYS A 446 32.84 -24.98 29.58
N LYS A 447 31.62 -25.24 30.07
CA LYS A 447 30.45 -25.48 29.21
C LYS A 447 29.77 -24.16 28.87
N GLU A 448 29.45 -24.00 27.59
CA GLU A 448 28.85 -22.81 26.99
C GLU A 448 27.68 -23.24 26.11
N LEU A 449 26.52 -22.59 26.26
CA LEU A 449 25.33 -22.78 25.45
C LEU A 449 24.81 -21.42 24.98
N TYR A 450 24.44 -21.32 23.71
CA TYR A 450 23.81 -20.13 23.14
C TYR A 450 22.29 -20.27 23.17
N ALA A 451 21.59 -19.17 23.45
CA ALA A 451 20.13 -19.13 23.50
C ALA A 451 19.57 -17.94 22.71
N TRP A 452 18.42 -18.14 22.04
CA TRP A 452 17.81 -17.17 21.13
C TRP A 452 16.59 -16.45 21.71
N ASN A 453 16.05 -16.93 22.82
CA ASN A 453 14.96 -16.29 23.53
C ASN A 453 15.06 -16.58 25.04
N ASP A 454 14.14 -16.01 25.82
CA ASP A 454 14.13 -16.18 27.28
C ASP A 454 13.85 -17.63 27.70
N ASP A 455 13.02 -18.36 26.95
CA ASP A 455 12.72 -19.77 27.24
C ASP A 455 13.94 -20.66 26.98
N ASP A 456 14.63 -20.46 25.85
CA ASP A 456 15.88 -21.15 25.51
C ASP A 456 16.95 -20.91 26.59
N ARG A 457 17.03 -19.66 27.08
CA ARG A 457 17.95 -19.29 28.16
C ARG A 457 17.60 -20.07 29.43
N ASP A 458 16.34 -20.11 29.81
CA ASP A 458 15.90 -20.77 31.03
C ASP A 458 16.08 -22.30 30.96
N VAL A 459 15.89 -22.89 29.77
CA VAL A 459 16.22 -24.29 29.50
C VAL A 459 17.72 -24.53 29.63
N ALA A 460 18.56 -23.69 29.00
CA ALA A 460 20.02 -23.80 29.07
C ALA A 460 20.55 -23.61 30.49
N ILE A 461 19.96 -22.72 31.29
CA ILE A 461 20.29 -22.54 32.72
C ILE A 461 19.99 -23.82 33.48
N LYS A 462 18.80 -24.42 33.31
CA LYS A 462 18.43 -25.67 33.99
C LYS A 462 19.36 -26.82 33.61
N GLU A 463 19.69 -26.93 32.33
CA GLU A 463 20.60 -27.96 31.83
C GLU A 463 22.00 -27.84 32.44
N LEU A 464 22.57 -26.62 32.46
CA LEU A 464 23.91 -26.38 33.01
C LEU A 464 23.91 -26.39 34.54
N ALA A 465 22.81 -26.00 35.19
CA ALA A 465 22.66 -26.07 36.64
C ALA A 465 22.63 -27.54 37.11
N GLY A 466 21.93 -28.42 36.39
CA GLY A 466 21.70 -29.82 36.79
C GLY A 466 20.97 -29.88 38.14
N ASN A 467 21.53 -30.62 39.10
CA ASN A 467 21.05 -30.65 40.50
C ASN A 467 21.56 -29.47 41.35
N GLY A 468 22.32 -28.55 40.76
CA GLY A 468 22.86 -27.37 41.43
C GLY A 468 21.92 -26.17 41.40
N LYS A 469 22.33 -25.10 42.07
CA LYS A 469 21.60 -23.82 42.11
C LYS A 469 21.68 -23.09 40.75
N PRO A 470 20.57 -22.60 40.17
CA PRO A 470 20.56 -21.81 38.94
C PRO A 470 21.49 -20.59 38.98
N GLU A 471 21.69 -19.99 40.16
CA GLU A 471 22.56 -18.85 40.38
C GLU A 471 24.05 -19.16 40.19
N SER A 472 24.43 -20.45 40.09
CA SER A 472 25.79 -20.89 39.76
C SER A 472 26.12 -20.83 38.27
N VAL A 473 25.15 -20.46 37.42
CA VAL A 473 25.29 -20.35 35.96
C VAL A 473 25.42 -18.87 35.60
N HIS A 474 26.47 -18.52 34.86
CA HIS A 474 26.67 -17.16 34.37
C HIS A 474 25.90 -16.97 33.07
N VAL A 475 25.15 -15.87 32.96
CA VAL A 475 24.44 -15.49 31.73
C VAL A 475 24.99 -14.16 31.25
N GLN A 476 25.52 -14.15 30.04
CA GLN A 476 25.90 -12.93 29.32
C GLN A 476 24.84 -12.65 28.26
N ARG A 477 24.34 -11.42 28.21
CA ARG A 477 23.49 -10.92 27.13
C ARG A 477 24.39 -10.26 26.07
N TYR A 478 24.15 -10.56 24.81
CA TYR A 478 24.82 -9.90 23.68
C TYR A 478 24.20 -8.56 23.35
#